data_AF-W2TL19-F1
#
_entry.id   AF-W2TL19-F1
#
_cell.length_a   1.000
_cell.length_b   1.000
_cell.length_c   1.000
_cell.angle_alpha   90.00
_cell.angle_beta   90.00
_cell.angle_gamma   90.00
#
_symmetry.space_group_name_H-M   'P 1'
#
loop_
_entity.id
_entity.type
_entity.pdbx_description
1 polymer ?
#
loop_
_entity_poly.entity_id
_entity_poly.type
_entity_poly.pdbx_seq_one_letter_code
_entity_poly.pdbx_strand_id
1 'polypeptide(L)'
;MDQNYLRYDMHALGVDNTYRCGSCNMRASFGSGEAEYSRIVSKASAKMLNSLWEKKQIPEEGWPDHALDLFLSWLACHDTNNRVDIKTVGAGEREGRVVCSFVRKLHCNLSHGIGRSGNIGDIQPKALGSSMLACLANEFALHALQEIG
;
A
#
# COMPACT_ATOMS: atom_id res chain seq x y z
N MET A 1 -41.60 47.30 20.52
CA MET A 1 -41.43 47.85 21.87
C MET A 1 -41.55 46.68 22.83
N ASP A 2 -40.60 46.32 23.67
CA ASP A 2 -39.23 46.76 23.83
C ASP A 2 -38.47 45.68 24.59
N GLN A 3 -37.16 45.76 24.42
CA GLN A 3 -36.08 45.16 25.19
C GLN A 3 -36.38 44.97 26.68
N ASN A 4 -35.91 43.85 27.26
CA ASN A 4 -34.92 43.88 28.34
C ASN A 4 -34.62 42.45 28.84
N TYR A 5 -33.59 41.86 28.23
CA TYR A 5 -32.93 40.67 28.76
C TYR A 5 -32.03 41.13 29.92
N LEU A 6 -32.41 40.80 31.15
CA LEU A 6 -31.57 41.03 32.31
C LEU A 6 -30.32 40.15 32.24
N ARG A 7 -29.20 40.86 32.15
CA ARG A 7 -27.81 40.43 32.14
C ARG A 7 -27.50 39.65 33.43
N TYR A 8 -27.28 38.34 33.31
CA TYR A 8 -26.58 37.57 34.33
C TYR A 8 -25.12 37.39 33.90
N ASP A 9 -24.24 37.79 34.81
CA ASP A 9 -22.81 37.99 34.61
C ASP A 9 -22.08 36.65 34.41
N MET A 10 -21.56 36.44 33.20
CA MET A 10 -20.89 35.21 32.75
C MET A 10 -19.37 35.33 32.95
N HIS A 11 -18.94 35.84 34.11
CA HIS A 11 -17.51 36.10 34.42
C HIS A 11 -16.95 35.27 35.59
N ALA A 12 -17.69 34.28 36.10
CA ALA A 12 -17.29 33.53 37.30
C ALA A 12 -16.84 32.08 37.09
N LEU A 13 -16.79 31.58 35.85
CA LEU A 13 -16.22 30.27 35.55
C LEU A 13 -15.26 30.46 34.38
N GLY A 14 -13.96 30.30 34.63
CA GLY A 14 -12.88 30.37 33.65
C GLY A 14 -12.99 29.25 32.60
N VAL A 15 -14.06 29.30 31.81
CA VAL A 15 -14.24 28.51 30.62
C VAL A 15 -13.55 29.28 29.52
N ASP A 16 -12.27 28.97 29.32
CA ASP A 16 -11.57 29.31 28.08
C ASP A 16 -12.37 28.68 26.93
N ASN A 17 -13.19 29.51 26.30
CA ASN A 17 -14.01 29.19 25.14
C ASN A 17 -13.11 29.07 23.90
N THR A 18 -12.17 28.14 23.95
CA THR A 18 -11.43 27.68 22.79
C THR A 18 -12.22 26.54 22.19
N TYR A 19 -12.89 26.84 21.07
CA TYR A 19 -13.36 25.81 20.15
C TYR A 19 -12.14 25.01 19.66
N ARG A 20 -11.66 24.06 20.47
CA ARG A 20 -10.53 23.19 20.12
C ARG A 20 -11.03 22.25 19.04
N CYS A 21 -10.52 22.47 17.84
CA CYS A 21 -10.72 21.60 16.69
C CYS A 21 -10.48 20.14 17.09
N GLY A 22 -11.44 19.24 16.86
CA GLY A 22 -11.31 17.81 17.21
C GLY A 22 -10.08 17.13 16.61
N SER A 23 -9.54 17.66 15.50
CA SER A 23 -8.29 17.19 14.90
C SER A 23 -7.02 17.58 15.68
N CYS A 24 -7.06 18.67 16.46
CA CYS A 24 -5.96 19.05 17.35
C CYS A 24 -5.80 18.08 18.52
N ASN A 25 -6.86 17.36 18.92
CA ASN A 25 -6.81 16.42 20.03
C ASN A 25 -6.13 15.09 19.61
N MET A 26 -6.50 14.52 18.45
CA MET A 26 -5.88 13.28 17.96
C MET A 26 -4.37 13.42 17.69
N ARG A 27 -3.91 14.56 17.16
CA ARG A 27 -2.47 14.79 16.93
C ARG A 27 -1.67 14.85 18.23
N ALA A 28 -2.26 15.37 19.31
CA ALA A 28 -1.64 15.38 20.63
C ALA A 28 -1.66 14.00 21.31
N SER A 29 -2.65 13.16 20.97
CA SER A 29 -2.77 11.77 21.47
C SER A 29 -1.91 10.77 20.71
N PHE A 30 -1.51 11.03 19.46
CA PHE A 30 -0.60 10.17 18.69
C PHE A 30 0.84 10.39 19.18
N GLY A 31 1.19 9.66 20.23
CA GLY A 31 2.46 9.78 20.93
C GLY A 31 3.54 8.85 20.41
N SER A 32 4.59 8.69 21.22
CA SER A 32 5.72 7.81 20.92
C SER A 32 5.32 6.32 20.91
N GLY A 33 4.36 5.92 21.74
CA GLY A 33 3.87 4.54 21.84
C GLY A 33 3.13 4.08 20.58
N GLU A 34 2.18 4.89 20.10
CA GLU A 34 1.40 4.60 18.89
C GLU A 34 2.30 4.57 17.64
N ALA A 35 3.25 5.51 17.57
CA ALA A 35 4.25 5.53 16.51
C ALA A 35 5.14 4.28 16.53
N GLU A 36 5.53 3.81 17.71
CA GLU A 36 6.33 2.58 17.82
C GLU A 36 5.54 1.35 17.42
N TYR A 37 4.29 1.24 17.87
CA TYR A 37 3.40 0.16 17.45
C TYR A 37 3.24 0.11 15.92
N SER A 38 3.03 1.27 15.28
CA SER A 38 2.96 1.36 13.81
C SER A 38 4.24 0.87 13.12
N ARG A 39 5.42 1.20 13.66
CA ARG A 39 6.71 0.68 13.14
C ARG A 39 6.83 -0.83 13.29
N ILE A 40 6.39 -1.38 14.42
CA ILE A 40 6.40 -2.83 14.67
C ILE A 40 5.53 -3.55 13.62
N VAL A 41 4.31 -3.08 13.39
CA VAL A 41 3.40 -3.66 12.38
C VAL A 41 3.98 -3.55 10.97
N SER A 42 4.59 -2.42 10.63
CA SER A 42 5.24 -2.22 9.33
C SER A 42 6.42 -3.17 9.12
N LYS A 43 7.26 -3.36 10.16
CA LYS A 43 8.36 -4.33 10.14
C LYS A 43 7.87 -5.77 10.01
N ALA A 44 6.78 -6.13 10.70
CA ALA A 44 6.18 -7.45 10.60
C ALA A 44 5.70 -7.74 9.16
N SER A 45 5.03 -6.78 8.53
CA SER A 45 4.61 -6.87 7.13
C SER A 45 5.80 -7.04 6.19
N ALA A 46 6.86 -6.23 6.36
CA ALA A 46 8.08 -6.38 5.55
C ALA A 46 8.77 -7.74 5.76
N LYS A 47 8.81 -8.24 6.99
CA LYS A 47 9.37 -9.58 7.30
C LYS A 47 8.58 -10.69 6.61
N MET A 48 7.25 -10.61 6.61
CA MET A 48 6.36 -11.54 5.92
C MET A 48 6.65 -11.57 4.41
N LEU A 49 6.77 -10.39 3.79
CA LEU A 49 7.11 -10.27 2.37
C LEU A 49 8.50 -10.82 2.04
N ASN A 50 9.51 -10.48 2.85
CA ASN A 50 10.88 -10.97 2.68
C ASN A 50 10.95 -12.49 2.84
N SER A 51 10.26 -13.06 3.83
CA SER A 51 10.21 -14.50 4.02
C SER A 51 9.58 -15.23 2.83
N LEU A 52 8.55 -14.65 2.19
CA LEU A 52 7.95 -15.23 0.99
C LEU A 52 8.95 -15.20 -0.17
N TRP A 53 9.66 -14.09 -0.35
CA TRP A 53 10.64 -13.93 -1.42
C TRP A 53 11.88 -14.81 -1.24
N GLU A 54 12.34 -15.01 -0.01
CA GLU A 54 13.47 -15.88 0.31
C GLU A 54 13.13 -17.36 0.08
N LYS A 55 11.95 -17.79 0.55
CA LYS A 55 11.53 -19.20 0.43
C LYS A 55 10.99 -19.55 -0.96
N LYS A 56 10.26 -18.63 -1.59
CA LYS A 56 9.51 -18.82 -2.85
C LYS A 56 8.61 -20.06 -2.86
N GLN A 57 8.11 -20.43 -1.69
CA GLN A 57 7.22 -21.56 -1.50
C GLN A 57 5.83 -21.07 -1.10
N ILE A 58 4.82 -21.89 -1.37
CA ILE A 58 3.45 -21.64 -0.94
C ILE A 58 3.43 -21.63 0.59
N PRO A 59 2.92 -20.57 1.24
CA PRO A 59 2.79 -20.52 2.70
C PRO A 59 1.91 -21.67 3.23
N GLU A 60 2.31 -22.24 4.36
CA GLU A 60 1.52 -23.27 5.06
C GLU A 60 0.14 -22.75 5.48
N GLU A 61 0.09 -21.53 6.01
CA GLU A 61 -1.15 -20.82 6.31
C GLU A 61 -1.46 -19.78 5.23
N GLY A 62 -2.67 -19.84 4.68
CA GLY A 62 -3.18 -18.89 3.70
C GLY A 62 -3.24 -17.47 4.27
N TRP A 63 -2.83 -16.49 3.47
CA TRP A 63 -2.86 -15.10 3.87
C TRP A 63 -4.28 -14.52 3.77
N PRO A 64 -4.68 -13.62 4.69
CA PRO A 64 -5.96 -12.93 4.58
C PRO A 64 -5.95 -11.91 3.41
N ASP A 65 -7.13 -11.60 2.86
CA ASP A 65 -7.29 -10.74 1.67
C ASP A 65 -6.53 -9.41 1.76
N HIS A 66 -6.59 -8.72 2.90
CA HIS A 66 -5.89 -7.44 3.08
C HIS A 66 -4.35 -7.56 3.00
N ALA A 67 -3.79 -8.72 3.38
CA ALA A 67 -2.36 -8.98 3.26
C ALA A 67 -1.98 -9.29 1.81
N LEU A 68 -2.86 -9.98 1.06
CA LEU A 68 -2.71 -10.18 -0.38
C LEU A 68 -2.75 -8.84 -1.13
N ASP A 69 -3.70 -7.96 -0.79
CA ASP A 69 -3.79 -6.61 -1.37
C ASP A 69 -2.54 -5.78 -1.08
N LEU A 70 -2.01 -5.85 0.15
CA LEU A 70 -0.77 -5.18 0.53
C LEU A 70 0.42 -5.72 -0.29
N PHE A 71 0.50 -7.04 -0.46
CA PHE A 71 1.54 -7.68 -1.25
C PHE A 71 1.48 -7.31 -2.73
N LEU A 72 0.30 -7.34 -3.34
CA LEU A 72 0.12 -6.96 -4.74
C LEU A 72 0.41 -5.47 -4.95
N SER A 73 0.02 -4.62 -4.00
CA SER A 73 0.35 -3.20 -4.02
C SER A 73 1.85 -2.96 -3.89
N TRP A 74 2.53 -3.73 -3.02
CA TRP A 74 3.98 -3.68 -2.88
C TRP A 74 4.67 -4.05 -4.20
N LEU A 75 4.29 -5.16 -4.82
CA LEU A 75 4.79 -5.56 -6.15
C LEU A 75 4.55 -4.46 -7.19
N ALA A 76 3.33 -3.91 -7.26
CA ALA A 76 3.00 -2.89 -8.23
C ALA A 76 3.87 -1.62 -8.10
N CYS A 77 4.30 -1.26 -6.89
CA CYS A 77 5.21 -0.13 -6.66
C CYS A 77 6.60 -0.32 -7.27
N HIS A 78 7.02 -1.55 -7.57
CA HIS A 78 8.30 -1.84 -8.22
C HIS A 78 8.27 -1.62 -9.74
N ASP A 79 7.09 -1.49 -10.35
CA ASP A 79 6.96 -1.18 -11.77
C ASP A 79 7.11 0.34 -12.00
N THR A 80 7.86 0.72 -13.03
CA THR A 80 8.28 2.12 -13.28
C THR A 80 7.12 3.08 -13.51
N ASN A 81 5.98 2.59 -13.99
CA ASN A 81 4.75 3.35 -14.24
C ASN A 81 3.93 3.65 -12.97
N ASN A 82 4.31 3.10 -11.82
CA ASN A 82 3.63 3.28 -10.53
C ASN A 82 4.50 3.94 -9.45
N ARG A 83 5.76 4.28 -9.75
CA ARG A 83 6.68 4.85 -8.76
C ARG A 83 6.16 6.18 -8.23
N VAL A 84 6.14 6.30 -6.91
CA VAL A 84 5.70 7.50 -6.19
C VAL A 84 6.87 8.40 -5.79
N ASP A 85 8.07 7.84 -5.71
CA ASP A 85 9.28 8.53 -5.27
C ASP A 85 9.95 9.34 -6.39
N ILE A 86 9.70 8.97 -7.65
CA ILE A 86 10.21 9.65 -8.83
C ILE A 86 9.09 9.90 -9.83
N LYS A 87 9.05 11.11 -10.39
CA LYS A 87 8.11 11.43 -11.47
C LYS A 87 8.60 10.81 -12.78
N THR A 88 7.95 9.75 -13.24
CA THR A 88 8.27 9.09 -14.50
C THR A 88 7.77 9.93 -15.68
N VAL A 89 8.67 10.48 -16.48
CA VAL A 89 8.34 11.11 -17.77
C VAL A 89 8.58 10.09 -18.88
N GLY A 90 7.58 9.25 -19.15
CA GLY A 90 7.66 8.21 -20.17
C GLY A 90 7.43 8.75 -21.57
N ALA A 91 8.45 8.78 -22.42
CA ALA A 91 8.34 9.22 -23.83
C ALA A 91 8.17 8.08 -24.85
N GLY A 92 8.20 6.82 -24.40
CA GLY A 92 8.06 5.65 -25.26
C GLY A 92 6.62 5.34 -25.66
N GLU A 93 6.47 4.39 -26.58
CA GLU A 93 5.18 3.89 -27.06
C GLU A 93 4.53 2.89 -26.09
N ARG A 94 5.34 2.25 -25.22
CA ARG A 94 4.92 1.26 -24.21
C ARG A 94 5.33 1.68 -22.79
N GLU A 95 4.59 2.64 -22.24
CA GLU A 95 4.84 3.23 -20.92
C GLU A 95 3.85 2.76 -19.83
N GLY A 96 3.10 1.69 -20.07
CA GLY A 96 2.17 1.14 -19.06
C GLY A 96 1.06 2.13 -18.66
N ARG A 97 0.63 2.99 -19.59
CA ARG A 97 -0.41 3.99 -19.36
C ARG A 97 -1.78 3.32 -19.37
N VAL A 98 -2.54 3.45 -18.28
CA VAL A 98 -3.91 2.93 -18.17
C VAL A 98 -4.90 4.07 -18.01
N VAL A 99 -5.81 4.20 -18.97
CA VAL A 99 -6.82 5.29 -19.05
C VAL A 99 -7.97 5.07 -18.06
N CYS A 100 -8.54 3.86 -18.03
CA CYS A 100 -9.67 3.53 -17.17
C CYS A 100 -9.20 3.12 -15.77
N SER A 101 -9.66 3.82 -14.74
CA SER A 101 -9.32 3.51 -13.34
C SER A 101 -9.83 2.14 -12.89
N PHE A 102 -10.95 1.66 -13.45
CA PHE A 102 -11.46 0.33 -13.17
C PHE A 102 -10.55 -0.78 -13.71
N VAL A 103 -10.05 -0.63 -14.94
CA VAL A 103 -9.07 -1.56 -15.54
C VAL A 103 -7.79 -1.61 -14.70
N ARG A 104 -7.31 -0.44 -14.27
CA ARG A 104 -6.14 -0.34 -13.40
C ARG A 104 -6.31 -1.12 -12.09
N LYS A 105 -7.48 -1.01 -11.44
CA LYS A 105 -7.80 -1.74 -10.19
C LYS A 105 -7.91 -3.23 -10.43
N LEU A 106 -8.58 -3.65 -11.52
CA LEU A 106 -8.74 -5.06 -11.88
C LEU A 106 -7.38 -5.77 -12.04
N HIS A 107 -6.39 -5.07 -12.59
CA HIS A 107 -5.03 -5.59 -12.78
C HIS A 107 -4.07 -5.22 -11.65
N CYS A 108 -4.56 -4.82 -10.48
CA CYS A 108 -3.74 -4.50 -9.30
C CYS A 108 -2.61 -3.48 -9.60
N ASN A 109 -2.83 -2.54 -10.51
CA ASN A 109 -1.85 -1.59 -11.05
C ASN A 109 -0.67 -2.20 -11.85
N LEU A 110 -0.63 -3.51 -12.10
CA LEU A 110 0.40 -4.18 -12.90
C LEU A 110 0.00 -4.19 -14.38
N SER A 111 0.61 -3.32 -15.20
CA SER A 111 0.16 -3.11 -16.59
C SER A 111 1.23 -3.29 -17.66
N HIS A 112 2.46 -3.62 -17.29
CA HIS A 112 3.54 -3.84 -18.26
C HIS A 112 3.59 -5.29 -18.80
N GLY A 113 2.95 -6.24 -18.10
CA GLY A 113 3.07 -7.66 -18.39
C GLY A 113 4.41 -8.25 -17.94
N ILE A 114 4.70 -9.46 -18.41
CA ILE A 114 5.89 -10.23 -18.03
C ILE A 114 6.82 -10.43 -19.24
N GLY A 115 8.10 -10.70 -18.97
CA GLY A 115 9.06 -11.01 -20.02
C GLY A 115 9.48 -9.82 -20.88
N ARG A 116 10.21 -10.14 -21.95
CA ARG A 116 10.69 -9.21 -22.97
C ARG A 116 10.31 -9.71 -24.36
N SER A 117 10.47 -8.84 -25.37
CA SER A 117 10.08 -9.17 -26.75
C SER A 117 10.80 -10.40 -27.32
N GLY A 118 12.01 -10.72 -26.83
CA GLY A 118 12.75 -11.90 -27.25
C GLY A 118 12.57 -13.14 -26.37
N ASN A 119 12.16 -12.99 -25.11
CA ASN A 119 12.07 -14.11 -24.17
C ASN A 119 11.09 -13.80 -23.02
N ILE A 120 10.15 -14.71 -22.78
CA ILE A 120 9.17 -14.59 -21.69
C ILE A 120 9.79 -14.73 -20.29
N GLY A 121 10.89 -15.47 -20.18
CA GLY A 121 11.59 -15.71 -18.91
C GLY A 121 12.54 -14.59 -18.48
N ASP A 122 12.78 -13.59 -19.34
CA ASP A 122 13.68 -12.50 -19.01
C ASP A 122 13.02 -11.47 -18.07
N ILE A 123 13.81 -10.93 -17.14
CA ILE A 123 13.38 -9.84 -16.27
C ILE A 123 13.08 -8.59 -17.12
N GLN A 124 11.90 -8.00 -16.94
CA GLN A 124 11.49 -6.77 -17.61
C GLN A 124 12.01 -5.54 -16.82
N PRO A 125 12.98 -4.76 -17.35
CA PRO A 125 13.57 -3.63 -16.61
C PRO A 125 12.57 -2.53 -16.25
N LYS A 126 11.48 -2.35 -17.01
CA LYS A 126 10.41 -1.39 -16.68
C LYS A 126 9.37 -1.92 -15.69
N ALA A 127 9.39 -3.23 -15.42
CA ALA A 127 8.36 -3.95 -14.70
C ALA A 127 8.96 -5.00 -13.76
N LEU A 128 9.77 -4.52 -12.82
CA LEU A 128 10.43 -5.40 -11.85
C LEU A 128 9.40 -6.14 -10.99
N GLY A 129 8.34 -5.45 -10.54
CA GLY A 129 7.26 -6.04 -9.76
C GLY A 129 6.51 -7.13 -10.52
N SER A 130 6.15 -6.85 -11.78
CA SER A 130 5.54 -7.86 -12.66
C SER A 130 6.46 -9.07 -12.88
N SER A 131 7.78 -8.84 -13.01
CA SER A 131 8.77 -9.93 -13.15
C SER A 131 8.92 -10.75 -11.86
N MET A 132 8.89 -10.09 -10.69
CA MET A 132 8.90 -10.75 -9.39
C MET A 132 7.66 -11.62 -9.19
N LEU A 133 6.48 -11.12 -9.57
CA LEU A 133 5.24 -11.88 -9.52
C LEU A 133 5.30 -13.12 -10.42
N ALA A 134 5.81 -12.99 -11.64
CA ALA A 134 6.00 -14.12 -12.55
C ALA A 134 6.95 -15.18 -11.96
N CYS A 135 8.06 -14.74 -11.34
CA CYS A 135 8.98 -15.64 -10.66
C CYS A 135 8.30 -16.41 -9.53
N LEU A 136 7.59 -15.72 -8.64
CA LEU A 136 6.89 -16.38 -7.53
C LEU A 136 5.79 -17.33 -8.03
N ALA A 137 5.04 -16.96 -9.06
CA ALA A 137 4.02 -17.83 -9.63
C ALA A 137 4.61 -19.15 -10.16
N ASN A 138 5.75 -19.09 -10.85
CA ASN A 138 6.45 -20.29 -11.33
C ASN A 138 6.99 -21.15 -10.19
N GLU A 139 7.57 -20.53 -9.17
CA GLU A 139 8.12 -21.24 -8.00
C GLU A 139 7.00 -21.88 -7.16
N PHE A 140 5.85 -21.21 -7.02
CA PHE A 140 4.68 -21.79 -6.37
C PHE A 140 4.09 -22.94 -7.16
N ALA A 141 4.03 -22.83 -8.49
CA ALA A 141 3.61 -23.95 -9.33
C ALA A 141 4.55 -25.15 -9.16
N LEU A 142 5.87 -24.92 -9.16
CA LEU A 142 6.86 -25.96 -8.92
C LEU A 142 6.72 -26.59 -7.52
N HIS A 143 6.57 -25.76 -6.49
CA HIS A 143 6.36 -26.22 -5.12
C HIS A 143 5.09 -27.05 -4.99
N ALA A 144 3.98 -26.61 -5.60
CA ALA A 144 2.74 -27.38 -5.62
C ALA A 144 2.93 -28.75 -6.27
N LEU A 145 3.67 -28.83 -7.38
CA LEU A 145 3.99 -30.10 -8.04
C LEU A 145 4.82 -31.03 -7.15
N GLN A 146 5.71 -30.49 -6.32
CA GLN A 146 6.53 -31.26 -5.37
C GLN A 146 5.73 -31.76 -4.17
N GLU A 147 4.71 -31.01 -3.73
CA GLU A 147 3.86 -31.40 -2.60
C GLU A 147 2.79 -32.45 -2.99
N ILE A 148 2.30 -32.41 -4.23
CA ILE A 148 1.27 -33.34 -4.71
C ILE A 148 1.83 -34.59 -5.42
N GLY A 149 3.09 -34.53 -5.86
CA GLY A 149 3.76 -35.58 -6.63
C GLY A 149 4.57 -36.53 -5.76
#